data_AF-A0A968HIL1-F1
#
_entry.id   AF-A0A968HIL1-F1
#
_cell.length_a   1.000
_cell.length_b   1.000
_cell.length_c   1.000
_cell.angle_alpha   90.00
_cell.angle_beta   90.00
_cell.angle_gamma   90.00
#
_symmetry.space_group_name_H-M   'P 1'
#
loop_
_entity.id
_entity.type
_entity.pdbx_description
1 polymer ?
#
loop_
_entity_poly.entity_id
_entity_poly.type
_entity_poly.pdbx_seq_one_letter_code
_entity_poly.pdbx_strand_id
1 'polypeptide(L)'
;MSTCLPPAQCAQIFSSEIYNSSLQFIVGSVCHCIAWFVACVFELMGLELPVPDHSTVSWRMSNLEVSLPIVDRAQARHVVIDSTGIKLYGEGEWKVRQHGVSKRRTWIKLHLAVDESTGEILAAEVSPNDWTDPVIGTDLLEQIDEQIEQVSADGAYDTDNCFSKHDAKPAIPPRKNAVIWQHGNCKAPLHPRNENLRSIRKHGRKKWKQQANYHRLSLPENAMFRHKTAFGGKGSSRKFDNRMIQLGKPLSVPVAA
;
A
#
# COMPACT_ATOMS: atom_id res chain seq x y z
N MET A 1 21.83 45.60 3.06
CA MET A 1 21.92 44.61 4.16
C MET A 1 20.59 43.90 4.22
N SER A 2 20.43 42.83 3.42
CA SER A 2 19.21 42.03 3.38
C SER A 2 19.28 40.98 4.47
N THR A 3 18.52 41.16 5.53
CA THR A 3 18.33 40.15 6.57
C THR A 3 17.49 39.01 5.99
N CYS A 4 18.13 37.88 5.67
CA CYS A 4 17.44 36.62 5.47
C CYS A 4 16.61 36.31 6.72
N LEU A 5 15.32 36.03 6.54
CA LEU A 5 14.47 35.53 7.61
C LEU A 5 15.05 34.20 8.13
N PRO A 6 15.04 33.97 9.46
CA PRO A 6 15.58 32.75 10.04
C PRO A 6 14.78 31.52 9.56
N PRO A 7 15.45 30.36 9.36
CA PRO A 7 14.86 29.17 8.73
C PRO A 7 13.62 28.63 9.46
N ALA A 8 13.41 28.99 10.73
CA ALA A 8 12.24 28.60 11.51
C ALA A 8 10.91 29.24 11.04
N GLN A 9 10.94 30.40 10.35
CA GLN A 9 9.72 31.09 9.89
C GLN A 9 9.24 30.66 8.49
N CYS A 10 10.09 30.07 7.66
CA CYS A 10 9.66 29.49 6.38
C CYS A 10 8.87 28.18 6.55
N ALA A 11 9.02 27.48 7.67
CA ALA A 11 8.37 26.19 7.92
C ALA A 11 6.87 26.29 8.23
N GLN A 12 6.34 27.48 8.52
CA GLN A 12 4.94 27.65 8.98
C GLN A 12 3.95 28.08 7.88
N ILE A 13 4.41 28.32 6.64
CA ILE A 13 3.54 28.71 5.51
C ILE A 13 3.05 27.49 4.72
N PHE A 14 3.65 26.32 4.93
CA PHE A 14 3.29 25.09 4.20
C PHE A 14 2.23 24.30 4.96
N SER A 15 0.96 24.67 4.73
CA SER A 15 -0.19 23.88 5.16
C SER A 15 -0.07 22.44 4.65
N SER A 16 -0.52 21.48 5.46
CA SER A 16 -0.46 20.03 5.21
C SER A 16 -1.05 19.59 3.85
N GLU A 17 -1.91 20.41 3.24
CA GLU A 17 -2.49 20.18 1.91
C GLU A 17 -1.49 20.43 0.76
N ILE A 18 -0.58 21.39 0.90
CA ILE A 18 0.49 21.64 -0.10
C ILE A 18 1.51 20.52 -0.05
N TYR A 19 1.84 20.01 1.15
CA TYR A 19 2.83 18.94 1.34
C TYR A 19 2.40 17.62 0.68
N ASN A 20 1.13 17.24 0.85
CA ASN A 20 0.57 16.05 0.20
C ASN A 20 0.47 16.19 -1.33
N SER A 21 0.11 17.39 -1.82
CA SER A 21 0.01 17.68 -3.26
C SER A 21 1.38 17.74 -3.94
N SER A 22 2.40 18.28 -3.25
CA SER A 22 3.76 18.37 -3.77
C SER A 22 4.49 17.02 -3.73
N LEU A 23 4.27 16.17 -2.72
CA LEU A 23 4.75 14.78 -2.72
C LEU A 23 4.09 13.95 -3.84
N GLN A 24 2.79 14.11 -4.08
CA GLN A 24 2.11 13.48 -5.24
C GLN A 24 2.73 13.92 -6.57
N PHE A 25 3.03 15.21 -6.72
CA PHE A 25 3.69 15.73 -7.91
C PHE A 25 5.13 15.23 -8.06
N ILE A 26 5.88 15.11 -6.97
CA ILE A 26 7.29 14.71 -6.98
C ILE A 26 7.45 13.19 -7.13
N VAL A 27 6.58 12.37 -6.54
CA VAL A 27 6.70 10.90 -6.57
C VAL A 27 5.92 10.27 -7.74
N GLY A 28 4.79 10.87 -8.14
CA GLY A 28 3.96 10.39 -9.25
C GLY A 28 4.39 10.85 -10.64
N SER A 29 5.17 11.93 -10.75
CA SER A 29 5.63 12.45 -12.05
C SER A 29 6.90 11.75 -12.54
N VAL A 30 6.98 11.57 -13.86
CA VAL A 30 8.22 11.13 -14.51
C VAL A 30 9.31 12.16 -14.20
N CYS A 31 10.50 11.72 -13.77
CA CYS A 31 11.62 12.61 -13.35
C CYS A 31 11.94 13.73 -14.35
N HIS A 32 11.64 13.49 -15.64
CA HIS A 32 11.77 14.48 -16.70
C HIS A 32 10.79 15.65 -16.54
N CYS A 33 9.52 15.39 -16.25
CA CYS A 33 8.51 16.43 -16.03
C CYS A 33 8.83 17.30 -14.82
N ILE A 34 9.41 16.71 -13.76
CA ILE A 34 9.83 17.44 -12.56
C ILE A 34 10.98 18.40 -12.91
N ALA A 35 11.98 17.94 -13.66
CA ALA A 35 13.07 18.79 -14.11
C ALA A 35 12.55 19.97 -14.94
N TRP A 36 11.64 19.72 -15.90
CA TRP A 36 11.02 20.79 -16.70
C TRP A 36 10.18 21.76 -15.86
N PHE A 37 9.40 21.25 -14.91
CA PHE A 37 8.61 22.09 -14.02
C PHE A 37 9.50 23.01 -13.18
N VAL A 38 10.56 22.48 -12.58
CA VAL A 38 11.53 23.27 -11.81
C VAL A 38 12.20 24.32 -12.70
N ALA A 39 12.53 23.99 -13.95
CA ALA A 39 13.06 24.96 -14.91
C ALA A 39 12.08 26.11 -15.17
N CYS A 40 10.81 25.81 -15.43
CA CYS A 40 9.78 26.84 -15.62
C CYS A 40 9.57 27.71 -14.38
N VAL A 41 9.63 27.13 -13.18
CA VAL A 41 9.53 27.89 -11.92
C VAL A 41 10.72 28.81 -11.74
N PHE A 42 11.95 28.35 -12.00
CA PHE A 42 13.15 29.19 -11.90
C PHE A 42 13.13 30.33 -12.91
N GLU A 43 12.69 30.07 -14.14
CA GLU A 43 12.50 31.10 -15.16
C GLU A 43 11.46 32.14 -14.72
N LEU A 44 10.32 31.70 -14.19
CA LEU A 44 9.26 32.59 -13.71
C LEU A 44 9.68 33.42 -12.49
N MET A 45 10.60 32.90 -11.67
CA MET A 45 11.19 33.61 -10.53
C MET A 45 12.40 34.47 -10.91
N GLY A 46 12.86 34.46 -12.16
CA GLY A 46 14.05 35.17 -12.62
C GLY A 46 15.35 34.65 -11.99
N LEU A 47 15.40 33.36 -11.63
CA LEU A 47 16.54 32.73 -10.98
C LEU A 47 17.41 31.99 -11.99
N GLU A 48 18.69 32.36 -12.11
CA GLU A 48 19.69 31.63 -12.91
C GLU A 48 20.31 30.47 -12.10
N LEU A 49 19.47 29.55 -11.62
CA LEU A 49 19.93 28.36 -10.89
C LEU A 49 19.98 27.13 -11.80
N PRO A 50 21.02 26.27 -11.66
CA PRO A 50 21.10 25.04 -12.44
C PRO A 50 19.98 24.08 -12.04
N VAL A 51 19.24 23.61 -13.03
CA VAL A 51 18.17 22.62 -12.85
C VAL A 51 18.78 21.21 -12.87
N PRO A 52 18.50 20.36 -11.87
CA PRO A 52 19.01 18.99 -11.86
C PRO A 52 18.42 18.19 -13.02
N ASP A 53 19.26 17.38 -13.67
CA ASP A 53 18.80 16.48 -14.71
C ASP A 53 17.96 15.32 -14.12
N HIS A 54 17.21 14.65 -14.99
CA HIS A 54 16.35 13.54 -14.59
C HIS A 54 17.11 12.40 -13.87
N SER A 55 18.39 12.19 -14.18
CA SER A 55 19.24 11.20 -13.51
C SER A 55 19.51 11.59 -12.06
N THR A 56 19.84 12.87 -11.82
CA THR A 56 20.05 13.44 -10.49
C THR A 56 18.77 13.36 -9.66
N VAL A 57 17.62 13.69 -10.24
CA VAL A 57 16.31 13.58 -9.56
C VAL A 57 16.02 12.13 -9.18
N SER A 58 16.21 11.18 -10.10
CA SER A 58 16.00 9.75 -9.86
C SER A 58 16.91 9.21 -8.76
N TRP A 59 18.18 9.61 -8.76
CA TRP A 59 19.14 9.22 -7.72
C TRP A 59 18.78 9.82 -6.35
N ARG A 60 18.40 11.10 -6.29
CA ARG A 60 17.95 11.72 -5.04
C ARG A 60 16.68 11.07 -4.50
N MET A 61 15.72 10.77 -5.38
CA MET A 61 14.51 10.05 -5.01
C MET A 61 14.82 8.67 -4.44
N SER A 62 15.83 7.96 -4.98
CA SER A 62 16.22 6.65 -4.44
C SER A 62 16.80 6.68 -3.01
N ASN A 63 17.26 7.85 -2.57
CA ASN A 63 17.78 8.08 -1.22
C ASN A 63 16.79 8.87 -0.36
N LEU A 64 15.55 9.07 -0.83
CA LEU A 64 14.55 9.84 -0.10
C LEU A 64 13.84 8.94 0.92
N GLU A 65 14.09 9.18 2.19
CA GLU A 65 13.33 8.60 3.29
C GLU A 65 12.10 9.48 3.53
N VAL A 66 10.93 9.01 3.07
CA VAL A 66 9.65 9.65 3.34
C VAL A 66 8.97 8.91 4.48
N SER A 67 8.92 9.52 5.66
CA SER A 67 8.03 9.09 6.74
C SER A 67 6.76 9.92 6.68
N LEU A 68 5.62 9.27 6.48
CA LEU A 68 4.31 9.91 6.55
C LEU A 68 3.78 9.70 7.97
N PRO A 69 3.44 10.77 8.72
CA PRO A 69 2.90 10.61 10.05
C PRO A 69 1.52 9.96 9.96
N ILE A 70 1.36 8.83 10.64
CA ILE A 70 0.06 8.23 10.90
C ILE A 70 -0.55 9.01 12.07
N VAL A 71 -1.82 9.39 11.96
CA VAL A 71 -2.50 10.06 13.06
C VAL A 71 -2.77 9.03 14.13
N ASP A 72 -2.06 9.09 15.26
CA ASP A 72 -2.30 8.19 16.40
C ASP A 72 -3.74 8.33 16.89
N ARG A 73 -4.40 7.20 17.11
CA ARG A 73 -5.74 7.17 17.70
C ARG A 73 -5.74 6.21 18.88
N ALA A 74 -6.31 6.66 19.99
CA ALA A 74 -6.45 5.85 21.19
C ALA A 74 -7.49 4.70 21.06
N GLN A 75 -8.10 4.52 19.89
CA GLN A 75 -9.15 3.53 19.66
C GLN A 75 -8.62 2.37 18.82
N ALA A 76 -9.06 1.16 19.15
CA ALA A 76 -8.70 -0.03 18.39
C ALA A 76 -9.18 0.08 16.93
N ARG A 77 -8.30 -0.26 15.99
CA ARG A 77 -8.56 -0.11 14.54
C ARG A 77 -9.14 -1.36 13.92
N HIS A 78 -9.95 -1.14 12.90
CA HIS A 78 -10.38 -2.17 11.98
C HIS A 78 -9.51 -2.07 10.73
N VAL A 79 -8.64 -3.04 10.53
CA VAL A 79 -7.69 -3.03 9.42
C VAL A 79 -8.23 -3.89 8.30
N VAL A 80 -8.22 -3.35 7.09
CA VAL A 80 -8.61 -4.08 5.89
C VAL A 80 -7.40 -4.18 4.96
N ILE A 81 -7.04 -5.41 4.62
CA ILE A 81 -5.88 -5.72 3.77
C ILE A 81 -6.38 -6.21 2.42
N ASP A 82 -5.82 -5.63 1.37
CA ASP A 82 -6.00 -6.12 0.01
C ASP A 82 -4.71 -5.94 -0.79
N SER A 83 -4.57 -6.70 -1.88
CA SER A 83 -3.44 -6.62 -2.79
C SER A 83 -3.86 -6.27 -4.22
N THR A 84 -3.00 -5.55 -4.93
CA THR A 84 -3.27 -5.15 -6.30
C THR A 84 -2.05 -5.28 -7.19
N GLY A 85 -2.27 -5.77 -8.41
CA GLY A 85 -1.23 -5.85 -9.42
C GLY A 85 -0.87 -4.45 -9.96
N ILE A 86 0.42 -4.14 -9.97
CA ILE A 86 1.01 -2.98 -10.63
C ILE A 86 1.85 -3.45 -11.81
N LYS A 87 1.57 -2.88 -12.98
CA LYS A 87 2.27 -3.24 -14.21
C LYS A 87 3.61 -2.52 -14.27
N LEU A 88 4.71 -3.25 -14.39
CA LEU A 88 6.02 -2.62 -14.51
C LEU A 88 6.31 -2.27 -15.97
N TYR A 89 6.38 -3.29 -16.81
CA TYR A 89 6.67 -3.16 -18.22
C TYR A 89 6.01 -4.29 -18.99
N GLY A 90 5.79 -4.04 -20.27
CA GLY A 90 5.13 -4.96 -21.17
C GLY A 90 4.10 -4.25 -22.02
N GLU A 91 3.78 -4.87 -23.15
CA GLU A 91 3.02 -4.21 -24.21
C GLU A 91 1.60 -3.86 -23.76
N GLY A 92 1.13 -2.70 -24.23
CA GLY A 92 -0.24 -2.27 -24.03
C GLY A 92 -1.22 -3.26 -24.64
N GLU A 93 -2.44 -3.29 -24.14
CA GLU A 93 -3.48 -4.21 -24.64
C GLU A 93 -3.75 -4.00 -26.13
N TRP A 94 -3.75 -2.74 -26.57
CA TRP A 94 -3.89 -2.39 -27.97
C TRP A 94 -2.80 -3.01 -28.84
N LYS A 95 -1.52 -2.85 -28.46
CA LYS A 95 -0.40 -3.40 -29.23
C LYS A 95 -0.45 -4.93 -29.31
N VAL A 96 -0.79 -5.59 -28.20
CA VAL A 96 -0.93 -7.05 -28.18
C VAL A 96 -2.07 -7.51 -29.10
N ARG A 97 -3.19 -6.78 -29.11
CA ARG A 97 -4.33 -7.09 -29.98
C ARG A 97 -4.02 -6.87 -31.47
N GLN A 98 -3.26 -5.82 -31.81
CA GLN A 98 -3.00 -5.44 -33.20
C GLN A 98 -1.77 -6.13 -33.81
N HIS A 99 -0.74 -6.38 -32.99
CA HIS A 99 0.59 -6.79 -33.48
C HIS A 99 1.13 -8.04 -32.79
N GLY A 100 0.32 -8.71 -31.97
CA GLY A 100 0.74 -9.89 -31.21
C GLY A 100 1.67 -9.55 -30.04
N VAL A 101 2.11 -10.59 -29.34
CA VAL A 101 2.97 -10.47 -28.15
C VAL A 101 4.44 -10.51 -28.59
N SER A 102 5.19 -9.43 -28.35
CA SER A 102 6.65 -9.42 -28.51
C SER A 102 7.41 -9.39 -27.18
N LYS A 103 6.82 -8.79 -26.13
CA LYS A 103 7.45 -8.70 -24.79
C LYS A 103 6.49 -9.16 -23.69
N ARG A 104 6.99 -10.02 -22.81
CA ARG A 104 6.24 -10.51 -21.63
C ARG A 104 5.91 -9.35 -20.69
N ARG A 105 4.69 -9.35 -20.16
CA ARG A 105 4.25 -8.40 -19.12
C ARG A 105 4.81 -8.85 -17.77
N THR A 106 5.45 -7.94 -17.07
CA THR A 106 5.91 -8.15 -15.69
C THR A 106 5.08 -7.31 -14.75
N TRP A 107 4.64 -7.94 -13.66
CA TRP A 107 3.83 -7.31 -12.62
C TRP A 107 4.52 -7.51 -11.27
N ILE A 108 4.24 -6.58 -10.37
CA ILE A 108 4.48 -6.68 -8.93
C ILE A 108 3.14 -6.52 -8.23
N LYS A 109 3.06 -6.96 -6.98
CA LYS A 109 1.88 -6.76 -6.14
C LYS A 109 2.18 -5.67 -5.13
N LEU A 110 1.28 -4.70 -5.03
CA LEU A 110 1.24 -3.75 -3.93
C LEU A 110 0.15 -4.22 -2.96
N HIS A 111 0.51 -4.42 -1.71
CA HIS A 111 -0.38 -4.77 -0.61
C HIS A 111 -0.55 -3.53 0.26
N LEU A 112 -1.81 -3.20 0.57
CA LEU A 112 -2.15 -2.05 1.40
C LEU A 112 -2.95 -2.53 2.60
N ALA A 113 -2.60 -2.04 3.78
CA ALA A 113 -3.40 -2.11 5.00
C ALA A 113 -4.04 -0.76 5.25
N VAL A 114 -5.37 -0.73 5.31
CA VAL A 114 -6.16 0.51 5.39
C VAL A 114 -7.07 0.46 6.61
N ASP A 115 -7.16 1.56 7.35
CA ASP A 115 -8.16 1.70 8.39
C ASP A 115 -9.55 1.85 7.77
N GLU A 116 -10.45 0.98 8.18
CA GLU A 116 -11.83 0.91 7.72
C GLU A 116 -12.61 2.21 8.01
N SER A 117 -12.33 2.87 9.13
CA SER A 117 -13.13 4.03 9.55
C SER A 117 -12.76 5.32 8.82
N THR A 118 -11.49 5.46 8.42
CA THR A 118 -10.92 6.69 7.86
C THR A 118 -10.51 6.58 6.41
N GLY A 119 -10.18 5.38 5.94
CA GLY A 119 -9.49 5.18 4.68
C GLY A 119 -8.04 5.67 4.68
N GLU A 120 -7.41 5.82 5.86
CA GLU A 120 -5.98 6.06 6.01
C GLU A 120 -5.18 4.78 5.73
N ILE A 121 -4.06 4.91 5.02
CA ILE A 121 -3.15 3.79 4.75
C ILE A 121 -2.21 3.65 5.95
N LEU A 122 -2.28 2.51 6.64
CA LEU A 122 -1.50 2.23 7.85
C LEU A 122 -0.16 1.58 7.52
N ALA A 123 -0.16 0.69 6.53
CA ALA A 123 1.03 0.00 6.08
C ALA A 123 0.92 -0.31 4.58
N ALA A 124 2.07 -0.40 3.92
CA ALA A 124 2.16 -0.72 2.50
C ALA A 124 3.39 -1.59 2.24
N GLU A 125 3.22 -2.66 1.47
CA GLU A 125 4.29 -3.60 1.15
C GLU A 125 4.22 -3.95 -0.34
N VAL A 126 5.36 -4.06 -1.02
CA VAL A 126 5.39 -4.49 -2.43
C VAL A 126 6.14 -5.79 -2.53
N SER A 127 5.51 -6.76 -3.17
CA SER A 127 6.11 -8.07 -3.39
C SER A 127 6.24 -8.38 -4.89
N PRO A 128 7.24 -9.19 -5.28
CA PRO A 128 7.24 -9.85 -6.57
C PRO A 128 6.03 -10.78 -6.70
N ASN A 129 5.62 -11.07 -7.93
CA ASN A 129 4.49 -11.97 -8.20
C ASN A 129 4.67 -13.40 -7.64
N ASP A 130 5.91 -13.82 -7.41
CA ASP A 130 6.26 -15.17 -6.96
C ASP A 130 6.06 -15.37 -5.45
N TRP A 131 5.84 -14.28 -4.70
CA TRP A 131 5.59 -14.32 -3.27
C TRP A 131 4.11 -14.55 -2.97
N THR A 132 3.86 -15.31 -1.89
CA THR A 132 2.50 -15.63 -1.46
C THR A 132 1.96 -14.53 -0.55
N ASP A 133 0.76 -14.03 -0.88
CA ASP A 133 0.07 -12.94 -0.19
C ASP A 133 0.00 -13.07 1.35
N PRO A 134 -0.17 -14.27 1.94
CA PRO A 134 -0.25 -14.41 3.40
C PRO A 134 1.03 -14.11 4.16
N VAL A 135 2.20 -14.31 3.54
CA VAL A 135 3.50 -13.96 4.17
C VAL A 135 3.60 -12.44 4.27
N ILE A 136 3.26 -11.75 3.18
CA ILE A 136 3.24 -10.28 3.14
C ILE A 136 2.19 -9.70 4.08
N GLY A 137 1.06 -10.37 4.25
CA GLY A 137 0.01 -9.96 5.18
C GLY A 137 0.49 -9.90 6.62
N THR A 138 1.42 -10.76 7.04
CA THR A 138 1.97 -10.69 8.40
C THR A 138 2.93 -9.51 8.56
N ASP A 139 3.80 -9.31 7.57
CA ASP A 139 4.78 -8.22 7.61
C ASP A 139 4.10 -6.85 7.58
N LEU A 140 2.93 -6.75 6.93
CA LEU A 140 2.09 -5.55 6.95
C LEU A 140 1.49 -5.26 8.33
N LEU A 141 1.06 -6.29 9.06
CA LEU A 141 0.45 -6.11 10.38
C LEU A 141 1.50 -5.81 11.44
N GLU A 142 2.73 -6.33 11.29
CA GLU A 142 3.88 -6.01 12.15
C GLU A 142 4.34 -4.54 12.03
N GLN A 143 4.00 -3.86 10.92
CA GLN A 143 4.26 -2.41 10.75
C GLN A 143 3.24 -1.52 11.49
N ILE A 144 2.16 -2.09 12.03
CA ILE A 144 1.10 -1.35 12.72
C ILE A 144 1.31 -1.48 14.23
N ASP A 145 1.82 -0.43 14.86
CA ASP A 145 2.07 -0.39 16.31
C ASP A 145 0.78 -0.28 17.14
N GLU A 146 -0.33 0.12 16.52
CA GLU A 146 -1.60 0.36 17.19
C GLU A 146 -2.41 -0.92 17.44
N GLN A 147 -3.30 -0.88 18.42
CA GLN A 147 -4.17 -2.01 18.74
C GLN A 147 -5.16 -2.28 17.60
N ILE A 148 -5.15 -3.51 17.08
CA ILE A 148 -6.04 -3.95 16.01
C ILE A 148 -7.17 -4.80 16.61
N GLU A 149 -8.42 -4.36 16.46
CA GLU A 149 -9.59 -5.13 16.92
C GLU A 149 -9.99 -6.21 15.91
N GLN A 150 -9.95 -5.88 14.62
CA GLN A 150 -10.39 -6.76 13.55
C GLN A 150 -9.49 -6.60 12.31
N VAL A 151 -9.11 -7.72 11.69
CA VAL A 151 -8.43 -7.76 10.40
C VAL A 151 -9.35 -8.41 9.36
N SER A 152 -9.66 -7.67 8.30
CA SER A 152 -10.45 -8.17 7.18
C SER A 152 -9.57 -8.30 5.94
N ALA A 153 -9.59 -9.46 5.29
CA ALA A 153 -8.82 -9.69 4.07
C ALA A 153 -9.56 -10.63 3.10
N ASP A 154 -9.04 -10.73 1.89
CA ASP A 154 -9.55 -11.66 0.88
C ASP A 154 -9.26 -13.14 1.24
N GLY A 155 -9.86 -14.08 0.50
CA GLY A 155 -9.66 -15.51 0.75
C GLY A 155 -8.27 -16.05 0.39
N ALA A 156 -7.43 -15.29 -0.32
CA ALA A 156 -6.04 -15.64 -0.55
C ALA A 156 -5.25 -15.65 0.77
N TYR A 157 -5.58 -14.74 1.69
CA TYR A 157 -5.02 -14.64 3.05
C TYR A 157 -5.53 -15.71 4.05
N ASP A 158 -6.34 -16.70 3.61
CA ASP A 158 -6.83 -17.80 4.45
C ASP A 158 -5.72 -18.85 4.76
N THR A 159 -4.71 -18.47 5.57
CA THR A 159 -3.65 -19.37 6.06
C THR A 159 -3.38 -19.18 7.55
N ASP A 160 -2.87 -20.23 8.21
CA ASP A 160 -2.66 -20.30 9.67
C ASP A 160 -1.89 -19.10 10.23
N ASN A 161 -0.84 -18.67 9.54
CA ASN A 161 0.00 -17.54 9.95
C ASN A 161 -0.77 -16.21 10.05
N CYS A 162 -1.81 -15.99 9.24
CA CYS A 162 -2.61 -14.76 9.30
C CYS A 162 -3.57 -14.74 10.50
N PHE A 163 -3.83 -15.89 11.14
CA PHE A 163 -4.75 -16.00 12.29
C PHE A 163 -4.03 -16.06 13.65
N SER A 164 -2.71 -16.31 13.66
CA SER A 164 -1.97 -16.61 14.89
C SER A 164 -1.07 -15.47 15.39
N LYS A 165 -0.70 -14.52 14.53
CA LYS A 165 0.30 -13.49 14.87
C LYS A 165 -0.23 -12.25 15.58
N HIS A 166 -1.53 -11.97 15.54
CA HIS A 166 -2.12 -10.79 16.18
C HIS A 166 -3.36 -11.16 16.99
N ASP A 167 -3.55 -10.51 18.14
CA ASP A 167 -4.74 -10.63 19.00
C ASP A 167 -5.94 -9.86 18.40
N ALA A 168 -6.14 -10.02 17.09
CA ALA A 168 -7.16 -9.34 16.32
C ALA A 168 -8.16 -10.36 15.78
N LYS A 169 -9.43 -9.97 15.72
CA LYS A 169 -10.49 -10.82 15.16
C LYS A 169 -10.32 -10.95 13.64
N PRO A 170 -10.10 -12.14 13.09
CA PRO A 170 -9.86 -12.30 11.67
C PRO A 170 -11.18 -12.52 10.92
N ALA A 171 -11.54 -11.57 10.06
CA ALA A 171 -12.70 -11.61 9.18
C ALA A 171 -12.31 -12.00 7.74
N ILE A 172 -11.66 -13.15 7.63
CA ILE A 172 -11.19 -13.72 6.36
C ILE A 172 -12.15 -14.82 5.92
N PRO A 173 -12.65 -14.79 4.67
CA PRO A 173 -13.61 -15.77 4.20
C PRO A 173 -12.87 -17.08 3.88
N PRO A 174 -13.27 -18.21 4.46
CA PRO A 174 -12.63 -19.47 4.17
C PRO A 174 -12.82 -19.87 2.71
N ARG A 175 -11.80 -20.54 2.16
CA ARG A 175 -11.77 -21.06 0.79
C ARG A 175 -12.92 -22.04 0.52
N LYS A 176 -13.27 -22.22 -0.76
CA LYS A 176 -14.29 -23.21 -1.18
C LYS A 176 -13.80 -24.60 -0.73
N ASN A 177 -14.64 -25.34 -0.02
CA ASN A 177 -14.35 -26.65 0.58
C ASN A 177 -13.40 -26.64 1.79
N ALA A 178 -13.23 -25.49 2.46
CA ALA A 178 -12.43 -25.44 3.68
C ALA A 178 -12.98 -26.38 4.77
N VAL A 179 -12.05 -27.16 5.35
CA VAL A 179 -12.29 -28.09 6.45
C VAL A 179 -11.83 -27.45 7.76
N ILE A 180 -12.47 -27.85 8.86
CA ILE A 180 -12.08 -27.45 10.22
C ILE A 180 -10.67 -27.99 10.48
N TRP A 181 -9.74 -27.11 10.86
CA TRP A 181 -8.36 -27.51 11.15
C TRP A 181 -8.20 -28.16 12.52
N GLN A 182 -9.00 -27.74 13.50
CA GLN A 182 -8.96 -28.27 14.86
C GLN A 182 -10.36 -28.70 15.27
N HIS A 183 -10.54 -30.00 15.44
CA HIS A 183 -11.78 -30.58 15.92
C HIS A 183 -11.94 -30.30 17.43
N GLY A 184 -13.18 -30.12 17.88
CA GLY A 184 -13.50 -29.74 19.26
C GLY A 184 -13.11 -30.75 20.34
N ASN A 185 -12.50 -31.88 19.97
CA ASN A 185 -11.99 -32.90 20.89
C ASN A 185 -10.51 -32.69 21.26
N CYS A 186 -9.90 -31.60 20.82
CA CYS A 186 -8.54 -31.21 21.18
C CYS A 186 -8.56 -30.23 22.37
N LYS A 187 -7.61 -30.38 23.31
CA LYS A 187 -7.44 -29.45 24.46
C LYS A 187 -6.90 -28.06 24.08
N ALA A 188 -6.67 -27.81 22.79
CA ALA A 188 -6.15 -26.54 22.29
C ALA A 188 -7.26 -25.48 22.21
N PRO A 189 -6.94 -24.19 22.37
CA PRO A 189 -7.88 -23.11 22.14
C PRO A 189 -8.44 -23.16 20.71
N LEU A 190 -9.70 -22.78 20.55
CA LEU A 190 -10.39 -22.83 19.27
C LEU A 190 -9.71 -21.90 18.26
N HIS A 191 -9.25 -22.47 17.14
CA HIS A 191 -8.67 -21.67 16.07
C HIS A 191 -9.69 -20.66 15.48
N PRO A 192 -9.40 -19.35 15.38
CA PRO A 192 -10.36 -18.32 14.94
C PRO A 192 -11.00 -18.59 13.56
N ARG A 193 -10.22 -19.13 12.60
CA ARG A 193 -10.74 -19.62 11.31
C ARG A 193 -11.89 -20.62 11.42
N ASN A 194 -11.85 -21.52 12.42
CA ASN A 194 -12.88 -22.52 12.62
C ASN A 194 -14.19 -21.89 13.10
N GLU A 195 -14.13 -20.76 13.82
CA GLU A 195 -15.31 -19.98 14.19
C GLU A 195 -16.00 -19.39 12.96
N ASN A 196 -15.23 -18.82 12.02
CA ASN A 196 -15.76 -18.37 10.73
C ASN A 196 -16.44 -19.51 9.96
N LEU A 197 -15.80 -20.68 9.89
CA LEU A 197 -16.39 -21.87 9.26
C LEU A 197 -17.69 -22.32 9.94
N ARG A 198 -17.72 -22.36 11.28
CA ARG A 198 -18.92 -22.73 12.05
C ARG A 198 -20.05 -21.74 11.84
N SER A 199 -19.75 -20.44 11.86
CA SER A 199 -20.75 -19.39 11.61
C SER A 199 -21.31 -19.47 10.19
N ILE A 200 -20.45 -19.70 9.18
CA ILE A 200 -20.87 -19.91 7.79
C ILE A 200 -21.75 -21.16 7.64
N ARG A 201 -21.42 -22.26 8.32
CA ARG A 201 -22.24 -23.49 8.30
C ARG A 201 -23.61 -23.30 8.98
N LYS A 202 -23.67 -22.51 10.05
CA LYS A 202 -24.90 -22.27 10.83
C LYS A 202 -25.83 -21.24 10.18
N HIS A 203 -25.28 -20.15 9.66
CA HIS A 203 -26.06 -18.99 9.21
C HIS A 203 -26.00 -18.77 7.70
N GLY A 204 -25.11 -19.47 6.99
CA GLY A 204 -24.83 -19.29 5.57
C GLY A 204 -23.84 -18.15 5.30
N ARG A 205 -23.11 -18.27 4.18
CA ARG A 205 -22.03 -17.32 3.81
C ARG A 205 -22.50 -15.87 3.68
N LYS A 206 -23.74 -15.65 3.21
CA LYS A 206 -24.32 -14.30 3.06
C LYS A 206 -24.52 -13.62 4.42
N LYS A 207 -25.09 -14.32 5.41
CA LYS A 207 -25.30 -13.77 6.75
C LYS A 207 -23.98 -13.59 7.51
N TRP A 208 -23.04 -14.52 7.35
CA TRP A 208 -21.69 -14.35 7.92
C TRP A 208 -21.02 -13.08 7.38
N LYS A 209 -21.10 -12.81 6.07
CA LYS A 209 -20.56 -11.57 5.48
C LYS A 209 -21.18 -10.30 6.10
N GLN A 210 -22.47 -10.33 6.42
CA GLN A 210 -23.15 -9.21 7.09
C GLN A 210 -22.68 -9.08 8.56
N GLN A 211 -22.59 -10.19 9.29
CA GLN A 211 -22.17 -10.19 10.70
C GLN A 211 -20.70 -9.81 10.91
N ALA A 212 -19.83 -10.19 9.96
CA ALA A 212 -18.41 -9.86 9.99
C ALA A 212 -18.11 -8.47 9.40
N ASN A 213 -19.13 -7.70 9.02
CA ASN A 213 -19.00 -6.43 8.28
C ASN A 213 -18.14 -6.55 7.00
N TYR A 214 -18.11 -7.73 6.39
CA TYR A 214 -17.27 -8.06 5.23
C TYR A 214 -17.60 -7.24 3.97
N HIS A 215 -18.79 -6.60 3.91
CA HIS A 215 -19.15 -5.70 2.81
C HIS A 215 -18.25 -4.45 2.72
N ARG A 216 -17.45 -4.19 3.74
CA ARG A 216 -16.54 -3.04 3.83
C ARG A 216 -15.21 -3.24 3.08
N LEU A 217 -15.01 -4.40 2.42
CA LEU A 217 -13.89 -4.62 1.49
C LEU A 217 -13.88 -3.72 0.26
N SER A 218 -14.98 -3.01 -0.03
CA SER A 218 -14.98 -1.95 -1.04
C SER A 218 -14.09 -0.75 -0.66
N LEU A 219 -13.74 -0.60 0.62
CA LEU A 219 -12.90 0.51 1.09
C LEU A 219 -11.42 0.37 0.67
N PRO A 220 -10.75 -0.80 0.83
CA PRO A 220 -9.45 -1.05 0.21
C PRO A 220 -9.47 -0.85 -1.29
N GLU A 221 -10.51 -1.31 -2.00
CA GLU A 221 -10.61 -1.12 -3.45
C GLU A 221 -10.60 0.37 -3.81
N ASN A 222 -11.31 1.20 -3.04
CA ASN A 222 -11.29 2.65 -3.20
C ASN A 222 -9.92 3.26 -2.84
N ALA A 223 -9.27 2.77 -1.78
CA ALA A 223 -7.92 3.22 -1.41
C ALA A 223 -6.89 2.85 -2.48
N MET A 224 -6.98 1.66 -3.06
CA MET A 224 -6.17 1.23 -4.19
C MET A 224 -6.45 2.05 -5.44
N PHE A 225 -7.71 2.37 -5.71
CA PHE A 225 -8.07 3.23 -6.83
C PHE A 225 -7.47 4.63 -6.66
N ARG A 226 -7.59 5.23 -5.47
CA ARG A 226 -6.94 6.50 -5.10
C ARG A 226 -5.43 6.42 -5.28
N HIS A 227 -4.81 5.35 -4.78
CA HIS A 227 -3.37 5.13 -4.86
C HIS A 227 -2.91 4.98 -6.32
N LYS A 228 -3.58 4.16 -7.13
CA LYS A 228 -3.29 3.98 -8.56
C LYS A 228 -3.52 5.25 -9.39
N THR A 229 -4.47 6.09 -8.98
CA THR A 229 -4.72 7.39 -9.62
C THR A 229 -3.62 8.39 -9.25
N ALA A 230 -3.16 8.39 -8.00
CA ALA A 230 -2.13 9.29 -7.50
C ALA A 230 -0.71 8.95 -7.99
N PHE A 231 -0.29 7.69 -7.86
CA PHE A 231 1.07 7.23 -8.16
C PHE A 231 1.19 6.58 -9.55
N GLY A 232 0.06 6.41 -10.24
CA GLY A 232 -0.02 5.73 -11.52
C GLY A 232 -0.09 4.20 -11.39
N GLY A 233 -0.85 3.55 -12.28
CA GLY A 233 -0.93 2.09 -12.33
C GLY A 233 0.28 1.40 -12.96
N LYS A 234 1.39 2.11 -13.14
CA LYS A 234 2.60 1.63 -13.83
C LYS A 234 3.87 2.06 -13.10
N GLY A 235 4.81 1.14 -12.89
CA GLY A 235 6.14 1.46 -12.37
C GLY A 235 7.13 1.74 -13.50
N SER A 236 7.82 2.88 -13.51
CA SER A 236 8.78 3.24 -14.57
C SER A 236 10.22 2.91 -14.22
N SER A 237 10.55 2.74 -12.94
CA SER A 237 11.92 2.44 -12.52
C SER A 237 12.38 1.02 -12.86
N ARG A 238 13.68 0.85 -13.12
CA ARG A 238 14.30 -0.46 -13.39
C ARG A 238 14.72 -1.20 -12.11
N LYS A 239 15.12 -0.46 -11.07
CA LYS A 239 15.53 -1.01 -9.77
C LYS A 239 14.31 -1.23 -8.88
N PHE A 240 14.33 -2.31 -8.09
CA PHE A 240 13.19 -2.67 -7.22
C PHE A 240 12.98 -1.65 -6.09
N ASP A 241 14.05 -1.22 -5.42
CA ASP A 241 13.97 -0.25 -4.33
C ASP A 241 13.42 1.11 -4.80
N ASN A 242 13.86 1.55 -5.98
CA ASN A 242 13.31 2.75 -6.59
C ASN A 242 11.82 2.59 -6.98
N ARG A 243 11.34 1.37 -7.24
CA ARG A 243 9.91 1.12 -7.47
C ARG A 243 9.12 1.21 -6.17
N MET A 244 9.68 0.73 -5.06
CA MET A 244 9.07 0.87 -3.73
C MET A 244 8.79 2.34 -3.42
N ILE A 245 9.79 3.19 -3.60
CA ILE A 245 9.68 4.63 -3.34
C ILE A 245 8.69 5.28 -4.31
N GLN A 246 8.74 4.93 -5.61
CA GLN A 246 7.78 5.42 -6.60
C GLN A 246 6.33 5.06 -6.26
N LEU A 247 6.12 3.92 -5.61
CA LEU A 247 4.82 3.44 -5.16
C LEU A 247 4.47 3.93 -3.75
N GLY A 248 5.20 4.90 -3.21
CA GLY A 248 4.90 5.52 -1.94
C GLY A 248 5.09 4.61 -0.74
N LYS A 249 5.88 3.53 -0.85
CA LYS A 249 6.31 2.77 0.32
C LYS A 249 7.39 3.57 1.06
N PRO A 250 7.17 3.95 2.34
CA PRO A 250 8.25 4.42 3.21
C PRO A 250 9.33 3.34 3.28
N LEU A 251 10.58 3.68 2.99
CA LEU A 251 11.71 2.80 3.31
C LEU A 251 11.91 2.80 4.83
N SER A 252 11.06 2.10 5.58
CA SER A 252 11.23 1.92 7.03
C SER A 252 11.68 0.53 7.43
N VAL A 253 11.95 -0.38 6.48
CA VAL A 253 12.49 -1.71 6.83
C VAL A 253 13.63 -2.08 5.88
N PRO A 254 14.83 -2.41 6.38
CA PRO A 254 15.87 -2.99 5.56
C PRO A 254 15.36 -4.33 5.04
N VAL A 255 15.31 -4.47 3.72
CA VAL A 255 15.14 -5.77 3.06
C VAL A 255 16.37 -6.58 3.48
N ALA A 256 16.18 -7.55 4.38
CA ALA A 256 17.24 -8.49 4.73
C ALA A 256 17.67 -9.22 3.45
N ALA A 257 18.98 -9.17 3.20
CA ALA A 257 19.66 -9.75 2.04
C ALA A 257 19.56 -11.28 1.99
#